data_AF-A0A350DFK2-F1
#
_entry.id   AF-A0A350DFK2-F1
#
_cell.length_a   1.000
_cell.length_b   1.000
_cell.length_c   1.000
_cell.angle_alpha   90.00
_cell.angle_beta   90.00
_cell.angle_gamma   90.00
#
_symmetry.space_group_name_H-M   'P 1'
#
loop_
_entity.id
_entity.type
_entity.pdbx_description
1 polymer ?
#
loop_
_entity_poly.entity_id
_entity_poly.type
_entity_poly.pdbx_seq_one_letter_code
_entity_poly.pdbx_strand_id
1 'polypeptide(L)' 'MPKRTLTLTNQRGLHARAATKLVKCGQQFSANIVVYKQQQKADAANIMSLL' A
#
# COMPACT_ATOMS: atom_id res chain seq x y z
N MET A 1 15.45 -1.53 8.91
CA MET A 1 14.51 -1.62 7.77
C MET A 1 14.09 -0.21 7.38
N PRO A 2 14.09 0.13 6.08
CA PRO A 2 13.66 1.46 5.63
C PRO A 2 12.18 1.67 5.92
N LYS A 3 11.82 2.86 6.39
CA LYS A 3 10.43 3.28 6.65
C LYS A 3 10.25 4.70 6.16
N ARG A 4 9.09 4.99 5.57
CA ARG A 4 8.71 6.33 5.13
C ARG A 4 7.23 6.58 5.35
N THR A 5 6.89 7.78 5.80
CA THR A 5 5.52 8.27 5.88
C THR A 5 5.20 9.07 4.62
N LEU A 6 4.04 8.80 4.01
CA LEU A 6 3.58 9.46 2.80
C LEU A 6 2.16 10.00 3.01
N THR A 7 1.91 11.20 2.52
CA THR A 7 0.55 11.78 2.49
C THR A 7 -0.07 11.49 1.14
N LEU A 8 -1.24 10.84 1.14
CA LEU A 8 -2.01 10.63 -0.09
C LEU A 8 -2.64 11.96 -0.51
N THR A 9 -2.26 12.46 -1.68
CA THR A 9 -2.76 13.73 -2.23
C THR A 9 -3.98 13.56 -3.14
N ASN A 10 -4.31 12.31 -3.50
CA ASN A 10 -5.42 12.03 -4.38
C ASN A 10 -6.73 11.92 -3.59
N GLN A 11 -7.82 12.45 -4.15
CA GLN A 11 -9.13 12.52 -3.48
C GLN A 11 -9.67 11.17 -2.99
N ARG A 12 -9.39 10.10 -3.74
CA ARG A 12 -9.87 8.75 -3.42
C ARG A 12 -8.95 7.95 -2.50
N GLY A 13 -7.81 8.49 -2.09
CA GLY A 13 -6.81 7.76 -1.31
C GLY A 13 -6.35 6.46 -1.99
N LEU A 14 -5.98 5.46 -1.18
CA LEU A 14 -5.41 4.21 -1.67
C LEU A 14 -6.49 3.20 -2.08
N HIS A 15 -7.39 3.62 -2.97
CA HIS A 15 -8.52 2.82 -3.44
C HIS A 15 -8.50 2.68 -4.98
N ALA A 16 -9.23 1.68 -5.49
CA ALA A 16 -9.36 1.36 -6.92
C ALA A 16 -8.00 1.33 -7.64
N ARG A 17 -7.79 2.22 -8.64
CA ARG A 17 -6.57 2.26 -9.46
C ARG A 17 -5.29 2.46 -8.64
N ALA A 18 -5.33 3.25 -7.57
CA ALA A 18 -4.14 3.52 -6.74
C ALA A 18 -3.70 2.26 -5.98
N ALA A 19 -4.66 1.54 -5.38
CA ALA A 19 -4.42 0.26 -4.73
C ALA A 19 -3.85 -0.78 -5.70
N THR A 20 -4.44 -0.92 -6.90
CA THR A 20 -3.95 -1.86 -7.91
C THR A 20 -2.53 -1.54 -8.36
N LYS A 21 -2.18 -0.26 -8.52
CA LYS A 21 -0.81 0.15 -8.87
C LYS A 21 0.18 -0.22 -7.77
N LEU A 22 -0.19 -0.02 -6.51
CA LEU A 22 0.66 -0.38 -5.38
C LEU A 22 0.88 -1.90 -5.30
N VAL A 23 -0.19 -2.69 -5.46
CA VAL A 23 -0.12 -4.16 -5.51
C VAL A 23 0.80 -4.64 -6.61
N LYS A 24 0.61 -4.14 -7.84
CA LYS A 24 1.47 -4.51 -8.98
C LYS A 24 2.92 -4.13 -8.74
N CYS A 25 3.19 -3.00 -8.09
CA CYS A 25 4.55 -2.58 -7.74
C CYS A 25 5.15 -3.49 -6.66
N GLY A 26 4.41 -3.77 -5.58
CA GLY A 26 4.87 -4.62 -4.48
C GLY A 26 5.21 -6.04 -4.94
N GLN A 27 4.43 -6.60 -5.88
CA GLN A 27 4.66 -7.92 -6.47
C GLN A 27 5.95 -8.02 -7.31
N GLN A 28 6.55 -6.90 -7.72
CA GLN A 28 7.81 -6.90 -8.48
C GLN A 28 9.05 -7.12 -7.60
N PHE A 29 8.90 -7.07 -6.28
CA PHE A 29 10.00 -7.19 -5.33
C PHE A 29 9.79 -8.40 -4.43
N SER A 30 10.88 -9.12 -4.10
CA SER A 30 10.84 -10.21 -3.12
C SER A 30 10.82 -9.72 -1.67
N ALA A 31 10.85 -8.40 -1.45
CA ALA A 31 10.82 -7.80 -0.12
C ALA A 31 9.40 -7.82 0.46
N ASN A 32 9.29 -8.08 1.75
CA ASN A 32 8.03 -7.90 2.48
C ASN A 32 7.80 -6.40 2.74
N ILE A 33 6.76 -5.83 2.11
CA ILE A 33 6.43 -4.42 2.20
C ILE A 33 5.10 -4.28 2.95
N VAL A 34 5.13 -3.66 4.12
CA VAL A 34 3.94 -3.45 4.95
C VAL A 34 3.50 -1.99 4.88
N VAL A 35 2.23 -1.79 4.57
CA VAL A 35 1.57 -0.48 4.53
C VAL A 35 0.72 -0.32 5.79
N TYR A 36 0.85 0.83 6.43
CA TYR A 36 0.07 1.19 7.61
C TYR A 36 -0.86 2.35 7.28
N LYS A 37 -2.15 2.18 7.57
CA LYS A 37 -3.18 3.23 7.52
C LYS A 37 -3.78 3.32 8.91
N GLN A 38 -3.37 4.32 9.68
CA GLN A 38 -3.75 4.47 11.09
C GLN A 38 -3.43 3.19 11.89
N GLN A 39 -4.45 2.47 12.37
CA GLN A 39 -4.31 1.21 13.11
C GLN A 39 -4.35 -0.04 12.22
N GLN A 40 -4.66 0.11 10.93
CA GLN A 40 -4.73 -1.00 9.98
C GLN A 40 -3.37 -1.23 9.32
N LYS A 41 -3.05 -2.50 9.05
CA LYS A 41 -1.87 -2.93 8.31
C LYS A 41 -2.27 -3.83 7.15
N ALA A 42 -1.60 -3.71 6.02
CA ALA A 42 -1.68 -4.69 4.93
C ALA A 42 -0.33 -4.90 4.26
N ASP A 43 -0.24 -6.00 3.55
CA ASP A 43 0.84 -6.25 2.62
C ASP A 43 0.63 -5.37 1.37
N ALA A 44 1.67 -4.68 0.93
CA ALA A 44 1.62 -3.90 -0.30
C ALA A 44 1.33 -4.79 -1.52
N ALA A 45 1.74 -6.06 -1.52
CA ALA A 45 1.46 -7.04 -2.57
C ALA A 45 0.06 -7.67 -2.48
N ASN A 46 -0.66 -7.48 -1.36
CA ASN A 46 -2.03 -7.92 -1.18
C ASN A 46 -2.79 -6.97 -0.23
N ILE A 47 -3.28 -5.87 -0.80
CA ILE A 47 -3.89 -4.78 -0.03
C ILE A 47 -5.40 -4.91 0.18
N MET A 48 -6.00 -6.06 -0.17
CA MET A 48 -7.44 -6.28 0.01
C MET A 48 -7.90 -6.12 1.46
N SER A 49 -7.00 -6.27 2.43
CA SER A 49 -7.26 -6.05 3.86
C SER A 49 -7.34 -4.56 4.28
N LEU A 50 -7.02 -3.61 3.40
CA LEU A 50 -7.10 -2.15 3.62
C LEU A 50 -8.22 -1.46 2.83
N LEU A 51 -8.98 -2.20 2.03
CA LEU A 51 -10.07 -1.68 1.18
C LEU A 51 -11.35 -1.44 1.98
#